data_AF-A0A7K3YXA5-F1
#
_entry.id   AF-A0A7K3YXA5-F1
#
_cell.length_a   1.000
_cell.length_b   1.000
_cell.length_c   1.000
_cell.angle_alpha   90.00
_cell.angle_beta   90.00
_cell.angle_gamma   90.00
#
_symmetry.space_group_name_H-M   'P 1'
#
loop_
_entity.id
_entity.type
_entity.pdbx_description
1 polymer ?
#
loop_
_entity_poly.entity_id
_entity_poly.type
_entity_poly.pdbx_seq_one_letter_code
_entity_poly.pdbx_strand_id
1 'polypeptide(L)'
;MVPDLPADSAEPGRISSSGLSSRSILIAGTVIIIVILSGVFAAYPLLAGSSVPAAPPIHTNSESFTGNTTGGSWVKIITEEPTPVPTTEIPFSTLPTTVLTTATPTLAAKPVVCAADRVKCNNTCVDLRSDGMHCGLCGVECEPGQVCQNGVCQKSCTPGKTSCPDGCFNLMSDKDHCGSCLNDCPRGLICYRGQCTAPATPMPVPL
;
A
#
# COMPACT_ATOMS: atom_id res chain seq x y z
N MET A 1 -62.11 -36.36 46.50
CA MET A 1 -61.48 -37.40 45.68
C MET A 1 -60.91 -36.73 44.44
N VAL A 2 -59.59 -36.58 44.37
CA VAL A 2 -58.85 -36.02 43.22
C VAL A 2 -58.13 -37.20 42.59
N PRO A 3 -58.19 -37.42 41.27
CA PRO A 3 -57.41 -38.47 40.63
C PRO A 3 -55.93 -38.06 40.51
N ASP A 4 -55.04 -38.93 41.01
CA ASP A 4 -53.59 -38.87 40.82
C ASP A 4 -53.22 -38.89 39.32
N LEU A 5 -52.50 -37.87 38.88
CA LEU A 5 -51.79 -37.84 37.60
C LEU A 5 -50.33 -38.25 37.82
N PRO A 6 -49.72 -39.11 36.96
CA PRO A 6 -48.33 -39.49 37.10
C PRO A 6 -47.40 -38.32 36.74
N ALA A 7 -46.42 -38.08 37.62
CA ALA A 7 -45.32 -37.15 37.39
C ALA A 7 -44.35 -37.75 36.36
N ASP A 8 -44.42 -37.29 35.11
CA ASP A 8 -43.41 -37.54 34.09
C ASP A 8 -42.23 -36.59 34.35
N SER A 9 -41.18 -37.13 34.98
CA SER A 9 -39.91 -36.43 35.18
C SER A 9 -39.16 -36.40 33.85
N ALA A 10 -39.30 -35.32 33.09
CA ALA A 10 -38.44 -35.05 31.95
C ALA A 10 -37.04 -34.66 32.45
N GLU A 11 -36.13 -35.63 32.53
CA GLU A 11 -34.69 -35.37 32.67
C GLU A 11 -34.20 -34.54 31.45
N PRO A 12 -33.40 -33.48 31.65
CA PRO A 12 -32.70 -32.85 30.54
C PRO A 12 -31.70 -33.87 29.96
N GLY A 13 -31.97 -34.30 28.72
CA GLY A 13 -31.16 -35.25 27.99
C GLY A 13 -29.67 -34.87 28.05
N ARG A 14 -28.87 -35.73 28.70
CA ARG A 14 -27.42 -35.72 28.57
C ARG A 14 -27.10 -35.95 27.10
N ILE A 15 -26.65 -34.89 26.44
CA ILE A 15 -26.00 -35.00 25.13
C ILE A 15 -24.73 -35.81 25.35
N SER A 16 -24.77 -37.08 24.95
CA SER A 16 -23.62 -37.98 25.02
C SER A 16 -22.58 -37.49 24.00
N SER A 17 -21.54 -36.80 24.48
CA SER A 17 -20.38 -36.39 23.69
C SER A 17 -19.47 -37.60 23.42
N SER A 18 -20.01 -38.60 22.73
CA SER A 18 -19.30 -39.79 22.28
C SER A 18 -18.57 -39.48 20.97
N GLY A 19 -17.27 -39.19 21.05
CA GLY A 19 -16.35 -39.46 19.93
C GLY A 19 -16.14 -38.39 18.87
N LEU A 20 -16.27 -37.08 19.18
CA LEU A 20 -15.76 -36.06 18.26
C LEU A 20 -14.25 -35.89 18.46
N SER A 21 -13.46 -36.31 17.46
CA SER A 21 -12.02 -36.05 17.41
C SER A 21 -11.74 -34.57 17.66
N SER A 22 -10.70 -34.25 18.46
CA SER A 22 -10.28 -32.85 18.72
C SER A 22 -10.13 -32.04 17.43
N ARG A 23 -9.74 -32.71 16.33
CA ARG A 23 -9.69 -32.12 14.99
C ARG A 23 -11.06 -31.72 14.45
N SER A 24 -12.10 -32.52 14.68
CA SER A 24 -13.48 -32.23 14.27
C SER A 24 -14.07 -31.05 15.04
N ILE A 25 -13.69 -30.85 16.31
CA ILE A 25 -14.09 -29.68 17.11
C ILE A 25 -13.40 -28.41 16.58
N LEU A 26 -12.10 -28.50 16.26
CA LEU A 26 -11.36 -27.39 15.66
C LEU A 26 -11.91 -27.01 14.27
N ILE A 27 -12.25 -28.00 13.44
CA ILE A 27 -12.85 -27.76 12.12
C ILE A 27 -14.24 -27.14 12.26
N ALA A 28 -15.09 -27.66 13.16
CA ALA A 28 -16.40 -27.08 13.39
C ALA A 28 -16.31 -25.65 13.93
N GLY A 29 -15.40 -25.38 14.87
CA GLY A 29 -15.18 -24.04 15.42
C GLY A 29 -14.68 -23.05 14.37
N THR A 30 -13.71 -23.45 13.53
CA THR A 30 -13.20 -22.59 12.45
C THR A 30 -14.26 -22.30 11.39
N VAL A 31 -15.08 -23.28 11.00
CA VAL A 31 -16.20 -23.09 10.06
C VAL A 31 -17.24 -22.13 10.64
N ILE A 32 -17.61 -22.27 11.92
CA ILE A 32 -18.57 -21.36 12.57
C ILE A 32 -18.02 -19.93 12.62
N ILE A 33 -16.74 -19.76 12.96
CA ILE A 33 -16.08 -18.45 12.99
C ILE A 33 -16.08 -17.81 11.60
N ILE A 34 -15.74 -18.56 10.55
CA ILE A 34 -15.73 -18.07 9.17
C ILE A 34 -17.13 -17.62 8.74
N VAL A 35 -18.18 -18.39 9.05
CA VAL A 35 -19.57 -18.04 8.72
C VAL A 35 -20.01 -16.78 9.45
N ILE A 36 -19.64 -16.62 10.73
CA ILE A 36 -19.94 -15.40 11.50
C ILE A 36 -19.20 -14.20 10.91
N LEU A 37 -17.90 -14.32 10.63
CA LEU A 37 -17.09 -13.23 10.07
C LEU A 37 -17.59 -12.80 8.68
N SER A 38 -17.97 -13.74 7.82
CA SER A 38 -18.51 -13.44 6.49
C SER A 38 -19.92 -12.84 6.55
N GLY A 39 -20.76 -13.29 7.49
CA GLY A 39 -22.06 -12.66 7.76
C GLY A 39 -21.93 -11.23 8.30
N VAL A 40 -20.99 -11.00 9.22
CA VAL A 40 -20.70 -9.65 9.76
C VAL A 40 -20.14 -8.75 8.66
N PHE A 41 -19.27 -9.23 7.78
CA PHE A 41 -18.72 -8.46 6.67
C PHE A 41 -19.79 -8.07 5.63
N ALA A 42 -20.76 -8.96 5.38
CA ALA A 42 -21.88 -8.69 4.49
C ALA A 42 -22.94 -7.74 5.09
N ALA A 43 -23.12 -7.76 6.42
CA ALA A 43 -24.05 -6.87 7.13
C ALA A 43 -23.43 -5.52 7.52
N TYR A 44 -22.10 -5.43 7.64
CA TYR A 44 -21.36 -4.20 7.94
C TYR A 44 -21.67 -3.00 7.02
N PRO A 45 -21.79 -3.15 5.68
CA PRO A 45 -22.08 -2.02 4.79
C PRO A 45 -23.49 -1.46 4.94
N LEU A 46 -24.39 -2.12 5.69
CA LEU A 46 -25.75 -1.61 5.94
C LEU A 46 -25.84 -0.79 7.25
N LEU A 47 -24.92 -0.97 8.20
CA LEU A 47 -24.89 -0.20 9.45
C LEU A 47 -23.89 0.96 9.41
N ALA A 48 -22.79 0.80 8.66
CA ALA A 48 -21.90 1.91 8.35
C ALA A 48 -22.52 2.67 7.17
N GLY A 49 -23.40 3.64 7.48
CA GLY A 49 -23.97 4.56 6.50
C GLY A 49 -22.88 5.00 5.51
N SER A 50 -23.15 4.78 4.22
CA SER A 50 -22.20 4.96 3.13
C SER A 50 -21.85 6.44 2.98
N SER A 51 -20.97 6.97 3.83
CA SER A 51 -20.19 8.16 3.52
C SER A 51 -19.15 7.73 2.49
N VAL A 52 -19.60 7.56 1.25
CA VAL A 52 -18.71 7.64 0.10
C VAL A 52 -18.00 8.97 0.26
N PRO A 53 -16.67 9.02 0.50
CA PRO A 53 -15.97 10.29 0.47
C PRO A 53 -16.20 10.83 -0.92
N ALA A 54 -16.94 11.93 -1.01
CA ALA A 54 -17.12 12.67 -2.24
C ALA A 54 -15.72 12.88 -2.81
N ALA A 55 -15.49 12.35 -4.01
CA ALA A 55 -14.25 12.60 -4.72
C ALA A 55 -14.02 14.11 -4.71
N PRO A 56 -12.80 14.58 -4.37
CA PRO A 56 -12.49 16.00 -4.45
C PRO A 56 -12.85 16.49 -5.85
N PRO A 57 -13.41 17.71 -5.99
CA PRO A 57 -13.68 18.28 -7.29
C PRO A 57 -12.38 18.22 -8.07
N ILE A 58 -12.38 17.44 -9.16
CA ILE A 58 -11.32 17.51 -10.14
C ILE A 58 -11.46 18.92 -10.71
N HIS A 59 -10.64 19.85 -10.22
CA HIS A 59 -10.35 21.07 -10.93
C HIS A 59 -9.61 20.64 -12.19
N THR A 60 -10.36 20.20 -13.20
CA THR A 60 -9.89 20.27 -14.57
C THR A 60 -9.71 21.75 -14.80
N ASN A 61 -8.47 22.21 -14.72
CA ASN A 61 -8.07 23.43 -15.39
C ASN A 61 -8.29 23.14 -16.88
N SER A 62 -9.53 23.32 -17.32
CA SER A 62 -9.83 23.59 -18.71
C SER A 62 -9.23 24.96 -18.96
N GLU A 63 -7.93 24.97 -19.21
CA GLU A 63 -7.34 26.01 -20.04
C GLU A 63 -8.15 25.93 -21.34
N SER A 64 -9.14 26.81 -21.44
CA SER A 64 -9.72 27.20 -22.72
C SER A 64 -8.59 27.80 -23.50
N PHE A 65 -7.85 26.94 -24.19
CA PHE A 65 -6.96 27.32 -25.25
C PHE A 65 -7.84 27.80 -26.39
N THR A 66 -8.27 29.07 -26.31
CA THR A 66 -8.66 29.85 -27.49
C THR A 66 -7.39 30.15 -28.28
N GLY A 67 -6.77 29.08 -28.78
CA GLY A 67 -5.62 29.13 -29.66
C GLY A 67 -6.07 28.67 -31.04
N ASN A 68 -6.50 29.66 -31.82
CA ASN A 68 -6.29 29.78 -33.25
C ASN A 68 -5.94 28.46 -33.98
N THR A 69 -6.93 27.87 -34.64
CA THR A 69 -6.75 26.81 -35.64
C THR A 69 -5.92 27.33 -36.82
N THR A 70 -4.60 27.27 -36.71
CA THR A 70 -3.68 27.25 -37.85
C THR A 70 -2.36 26.62 -37.40
N GLY A 71 -2.07 25.40 -37.87
CA GLY A 71 -0.74 24.81 -37.74
C GLY A 71 -0.62 23.73 -36.67
N GLY A 72 -1.39 22.65 -36.77
CA GLY A 72 -0.99 21.39 -36.13
C GLY A 72 0.38 20.98 -36.67
N SER A 73 1.39 20.87 -35.79
CA SER A 73 2.69 20.30 -36.12
C SER A 73 2.56 18.78 -36.07
N TRP A 74 2.08 18.19 -37.16
CA TRP A 74 2.15 16.75 -37.36
C TRP A 74 3.62 16.38 -37.57
N VAL A 75 4.21 15.66 -36.61
CA VAL A 75 5.51 15.02 -36.83
C VAL A 75 5.29 13.93 -37.86
N LYS A 76 5.66 14.22 -39.12
CA LYS A 76 5.72 13.24 -40.19
C LYS A 76 6.85 12.27 -39.86
N ILE A 77 6.50 11.09 -39.36
CA ILE A 77 7.45 9.98 -39.23
C ILE A 77 7.76 9.50 -40.66
N ILE A 78 8.79 10.09 -41.26
CA ILE A 78 9.46 9.54 -42.43
C ILE A 78 10.36 8.42 -41.92
N THR A 79 9.93 7.17 -42.07
CA THR A 79 10.82 6.02 -42.06
C THR A 79 11.77 6.18 -43.23
N GLU A 80 12.95 6.75 -42.97
CA GLU A 80 14.04 6.70 -43.94
C GLU A 80 14.53 5.25 -44.01
N GLU A 81 14.38 4.66 -45.20
CA GLU A 81 14.94 3.37 -45.53
C GLU A 81 16.47 3.45 -45.34
N PRO A 82 17.09 2.55 -44.55
CA PRO A 82 18.51 2.66 -44.21
C PRO A 82 19.36 2.59 -45.47
N THR A 83 19.97 3.72 -45.84
CA THR A 83 20.97 3.78 -46.91
C THR A 83 22.09 2.78 -46.64
N PRO A 84 22.50 2.00 -47.65
CA PRO A 84 23.59 1.04 -47.51
C PRO A 84 24.89 1.78 -47.17
N VAL A 85 25.50 1.42 -46.05
CA VAL A 85 26.80 1.94 -45.61
C VAL A 85 27.86 1.50 -46.62
N PRO A 86 28.72 2.41 -47.12
CA PRO A 86 29.82 2.01 -48.00
C PRO A 86 30.84 1.17 -47.22
N THR A 87 30.99 -0.09 -47.60
CA THR A 87 32.03 -0.98 -47.07
C THR A 87 33.37 -0.59 -47.67
N THR A 88 34.07 0.34 -47.01
CA THR A 88 35.48 0.62 -47.31
C THR A 88 36.31 -0.51 -46.71
N GLU A 89 36.79 -1.42 -47.56
CA GLU A 89 37.69 -2.49 -47.13
C GLU A 89 39.07 -1.91 -46.81
N ILE A 90 39.43 -1.97 -45.53
CA ILE A 90 40.78 -1.66 -45.04
C ILE A 90 41.62 -2.93 -45.19
N PRO A 91 42.79 -2.90 -45.87
CA PRO A 91 43.65 -4.07 -45.98
C PRO A 91 44.20 -4.45 -44.60
N PHE A 92 43.87 -5.66 -44.15
CA PHE A 92 44.36 -6.24 -42.91
C PHE A 92 45.88 -6.43 -42.97
N SER A 93 46.60 -5.55 -42.27
CA SER A 93 48.01 -5.74 -41.94
C SER A 93 48.13 -6.90 -40.94
N THR A 94 48.63 -8.03 -41.40
CA THR A 94 48.89 -9.23 -40.58
C THR A 94 50.03 -8.96 -39.60
N LEU A 95 49.71 -8.47 -38.41
CA LEU A 95 50.60 -8.51 -37.26
C LEU A 95 50.31 -9.79 -36.47
N PRO A 96 51.30 -10.64 -36.15
CA PRO A 96 51.06 -11.83 -35.34
C PRO A 96 50.69 -11.40 -33.92
N THR A 97 49.40 -11.40 -33.64
CA THR A 97 48.89 -11.19 -32.28
C THR A 97 48.99 -12.54 -31.60
N THR A 98 50.08 -12.74 -30.86
CA THR A 98 50.14 -13.78 -29.83
C THR A 98 49.07 -13.43 -28.81
N VAL A 99 47.86 -13.93 -29.01
CA VAL A 99 46.76 -13.77 -28.05
C VAL A 99 47.20 -14.54 -26.82
N LEU A 100 47.69 -13.80 -25.82
CA LEU A 100 47.85 -14.33 -24.48
C LEU A 100 46.43 -14.52 -23.94
N THR A 101 45.85 -15.68 -24.23
CA THR A 101 44.55 -16.09 -23.71
C THR A 101 44.73 -16.36 -22.21
N THR A 102 44.80 -15.30 -21.41
CA THR A 102 44.51 -15.39 -20.00
C THR A 102 43.02 -15.70 -19.91
N ALA A 103 42.71 -16.99 -19.92
CA ALA A 103 41.42 -17.50 -19.48
C ALA A 103 41.23 -17.01 -18.04
N THR A 104 40.61 -15.84 -17.90
CA THR A 104 40.01 -15.43 -16.64
C THR A 104 38.99 -16.50 -16.32
N PRO A 105 39.04 -17.11 -15.12
CA PRO A 105 38.01 -18.05 -14.74
C PRO A 105 36.69 -17.29 -14.72
N THR A 106 35.83 -17.52 -15.72
CA THR A 106 34.45 -17.06 -15.69
C THR A 106 33.80 -17.82 -14.53
N LEU A 107 33.87 -17.22 -13.34
CA LEU A 107 33.23 -17.72 -12.14
C LEU A 107 31.75 -17.86 -12.50
N ALA A 108 31.29 -19.11 -12.65
CA ALA A 108 29.92 -19.41 -12.99
C ALA A 108 29.02 -18.70 -11.96
N ALA A 109 28.43 -17.57 -12.36
CA ALA A 109 27.62 -16.77 -11.47
C ALA A 109 26.37 -17.57 -11.16
N LYS A 110 26.31 -18.12 -9.95
CA LYS A 110 25.13 -18.81 -9.43
C LYS A 110 23.92 -17.88 -9.62
N PRO A 111 22.85 -18.31 -10.31
CA PRO A 111 21.70 -17.44 -10.53
C PRO A 111 21.10 -17.04 -9.18
N VAL A 112 21.04 -15.73 -8.94
CA VAL A 112 20.40 -15.15 -7.76
C VAL A 112 18.89 -15.33 -7.93
N VAL A 113 18.30 -16.07 -6.99
CA VAL A 113 16.86 -16.31 -6.87
C VAL A 113 16.40 -15.71 -5.54
N CYS A 114 15.37 -14.87 -5.60
CA CYS A 114 14.85 -14.17 -4.44
C CYS A 114 13.64 -14.91 -3.84
N ALA A 115 13.41 -14.71 -2.54
CA ALA A 115 12.17 -15.09 -1.89
C ALA A 115 10.99 -14.31 -2.50
N ALA A 116 9.76 -14.82 -2.33
CA ALA A 116 8.56 -14.29 -3.00
C ALA A 116 8.25 -12.81 -2.68
N ASP A 117 8.75 -12.30 -1.56
CA ASP A 117 8.57 -10.94 -1.05
C ASP A 117 9.71 -9.99 -1.44
N ARG A 118 10.72 -10.46 -2.17
CA ARG A 118 11.89 -9.67 -2.56
C ARG A 118 12.06 -9.61 -4.05
N VAL A 119 12.61 -8.50 -4.52
CA VAL A 119 12.89 -8.28 -5.95
C VAL A 119 14.38 -8.36 -6.19
N LYS A 120 14.73 -9.00 -7.32
CA LYS A 120 16.11 -9.06 -7.78
C LYS A 120 16.50 -7.72 -8.38
N CYS A 121 17.33 -6.98 -7.67
CA CYS A 121 17.99 -5.79 -8.18
C CYS A 121 19.44 -6.12 -8.47
N ASN A 122 19.77 -6.27 -9.76
CA ASN A 122 21.07 -6.74 -10.24
C ASN A 122 21.42 -8.14 -9.67
N ASN A 123 22.46 -8.24 -8.83
CA ASN A 123 22.89 -9.49 -8.20
C ASN A 123 22.45 -9.63 -6.72
N THR A 124 21.49 -8.82 -6.27
CA THR A 124 21.02 -8.82 -4.87
C THR A 124 19.50 -8.88 -4.78
N CYS A 125 18.99 -9.48 -3.72
CA CYS A 125 17.57 -9.52 -3.41
C CYS A 125 17.23 -8.45 -2.37
N VAL A 126 16.47 -7.44 -2.78
CA VAL A 126 16.11 -6.30 -1.95
C VAL A 126 14.60 -6.28 -1.70
N ASP A 127 14.20 -5.68 -0.60
CA ASP A 127 12.78 -5.45 -0.31
C ASP A 127 12.41 -4.03 -0.75
N LEU A 128 11.69 -3.94 -1.87
CA LEU A 128 11.28 -2.65 -2.41
C LEU A 128 10.32 -1.88 -1.50
N ARG A 129 9.77 -2.50 -0.45
CA ARG A 129 8.82 -1.85 0.46
C ARG A 129 9.48 -1.10 1.61
N SER A 130 10.73 -1.42 1.91
CA SER A 130 11.43 -0.95 3.10
C SER A 130 12.87 -0.50 2.85
N ASP A 131 13.48 -0.90 1.73
CA ASP A 131 14.85 -0.53 1.39
C ASP A 131 14.91 0.92 0.89
N GLY A 132 15.64 1.77 1.62
CA GLY A 132 15.81 3.19 1.29
C GLY A 132 16.56 3.45 0.00
N MET A 133 17.35 2.49 -0.51
CA MET A 133 18.12 2.60 -1.76
C MET A 133 17.38 2.00 -2.97
N HIS A 134 16.28 1.30 -2.73
CA HIS A 134 15.50 0.59 -3.74
C HIS A 134 13.99 0.73 -3.49
N CYS A 135 13.52 1.92 -3.13
CA CYS A 135 12.15 2.14 -2.70
C CYS A 135 11.16 2.14 -3.87
N GLY A 136 10.25 1.17 -3.89
CA GLY A 136 9.26 0.97 -4.95
C GLY A 136 9.85 0.33 -6.23
N LEU A 137 11.10 0.65 -6.59
CA LEU A 137 11.82 0.12 -7.75
C LEU A 137 13.33 0.01 -7.48
N CYS A 138 14.01 -0.85 -8.23
CA CYS A 138 15.46 -1.01 -8.14
C CYS A 138 16.21 0.29 -8.42
N GLY A 139 17.00 0.77 -7.45
CA GLY A 139 17.88 1.93 -7.61
C GLY A 139 17.16 3.26 -7.40
N VAL A 140 15.90 3.24 -6.96
CA VAL A 140 15.19 4.44 -6.50
C VAL A 140 15.55 4.67 -5.04
N GLU A 141 16.46 5.61 -4.81
CA GLU A 141 16.87 6.03 -3.47
C GLU A 141 15.96 7.14 -2.95
N CYS A 142 15.61 7.07 -1.68
CA CYS A 142 14.88 8.14 -0.99
C CYS A 142 15.80 9.32 -0.68
N GLU A 143 15.27 10.54 -0.77
CA GLU A 143 16.05 11.74 -0.48
C GLU A 143 16.52 11.75 1.00
N PRO A 144 17.61 12.47 1.32
CA PRO A 144 18.05 12.61 2.70
C PRO A 144 16.91 13.07 3.64
N GLY A 145 16.68 12.31 4.72
CA GLY A 145 15.59 12.56 5.67
C GLY A 145 14.27 11.86 5.34
N GLN A 146 14.21 11.11 4.24
CA GLN A 146 13.10 10.22 3.92
C GLN A 146 13.43 8.76 4.28
N VAL A 147 12.39 7.95 4.44
CA VAL A 147 12.44 6.50 4.65
C VAL A 147 11.54 5.82 3.63
N CYS A 148 11.91 4.60 3.22
CA CYS A 148 11.02 3.80 2.40
C CYS A 148 9.93 3.18 3.26
N GLN A 149 8.69 3.58 3.03
CA GLN A 149 7.54 3.00 3.72
C GLN A 149 6.52 2.53 2.69
N ASN A 150 6.29 1.21 2.68
CA ASN A 150 5.37 0.56 1.73
C ASN A 150 5.70 0.85 0.25
N GLY A 151 6.98 1.00 -0.07
CA GLY A 151 7.46 1.24 -1.43
C GLY A 151 7.32 2.68 -1.89
N VAL A 152 7.10 3.61 -0.95
CA VAL A 152 7.06 5.04 -1.20
C VAL A 152 8.04 5.72 -0.25
N CYS A 153 8.88 6.60 -0.80
CA CYS A 153 9.72 7.46 0.01
C CYS A 153 8.84 8.49 0.75
N GLN A 154 8.88 8.47 2.07
CA GLN A 154 8.11 9.36 2.92
C GLN A 154 9.04 10.05 3.91
N LYS A 155 8.67 11.26 4.38
CA LYS A 155 9.45 11.94 5.43
C LYS A 155 9.51 11.04 6.65
N SER A 156 10.71 10.93 7.24
CA SER A 156 10.88 10.17 8.48
C SER A 156 10.21 10.93 9.62
N CYS A 157 9.03 10.47 10.03
CA CYS A 157 8.32 11.00 11.19
C CYS A 157 8.63 10.15 12.42
N THR A 158 8.71 10.80 13.59
CA THR A 158 8.75 10.08 14.87
C THR A 158 7.53 9.16 14.99
N PRO A 159 7.66 7.99 15.63
CA PRO A 159 6.54 7.07 15.83
C PRO A 159 5.28 7.76 16.37
N GLY A 160 4.12 7.40 15.82
CA GLY A 160 2.82 7.99 16.19
C GLY A 160 2.49 9.31 15.48
N LYS A 161 3.36 9.81 14.60
CA LYS A 161 3.07 10.95 13.72
C LYS A 161 2.88 10.48 12.27
N THR A 162 2.08 11.24 11.53
CA THR A 162 1.85 11.03 10.11
C THR A 162 2.64 12.06 9.31
N SER A 163 3.24 11.63 8.20
CA SER A 163 3.89 12.51 7.23
C SER A 163 2.82 13.26 6.43
N CYS A 164 2.74 14.57 6.64
CA CYS A 164 1.95 15.52 5.87
C CYS A 164 2.85 16.31 4.91
N PRO A 165 2.28 16.98 3.88
CA PRO A 165 3.06 17.75 2.91
C PRO A 165 4.03 18.77 3.57
N ASP A 166 3.57 19.38 4.65
CA ASP A 166 4.21 20.46 5.40
C ASP A 166 4.99 19.99 6.63
N GLY A 167 4.86 18.72 7.07
CA GLY A 167 5.58 18.25 8.25
C GLY A 167 5.08 16.93 8.82
N CYS A 168 5.48 16.63 10.06
CA CYS A 168 5.07 15.44 10.78
C CYS A 168 4.16 15.81 11.94
N PHE A 169 2.90 15.38 11.88
CA PHE A 169 1.87 15.78 12.84
C PHE A 169 1.15 14.58 13.44
N ASN A 170 0.66 14.74 14.67
CA ASN A 170 -0.15 13.72 15.31
C ASN A 170 -1.62 13.97 14.99
N LEU A 171 -2.18 13.20 14.05
CA LEU A 171 -3.55 13.37 13.61
C LEU A 171 -4.60 13.16 14.71
N MET A 172 -4.21 12.64 15.88
CA MET A 172 -5.12 12.43 17.01
C MET A 172 -5.29 13.64 17.93
N SER A 173 -4.37 14.62 17.85
CA SER A 173 -4.30 15.72 18.82
C SER A 173 -3.90 17.07 18.21
N ASP A 174 -3.36 17.08 17.00
CA ASP A 174 -2.96 18.31 16.34
C ASP A 174 -4.18 19.07 15.82
N LYS A 175 -4.31 20.35 16.20
CA LYS A 175 -5.45 21.19 15.81
C LYS A 175 -5.46 21.49 14.32
N ASP A 176 -4.30 21.49 13.67
CA ASP A 176 -4.14 21.90 12.27
C ASP A 176 -4.11 20.68 11.32
N HIS A 177 -4.03 19.47 11.88
CA HIS A 177 -4.01 18.21 11.14
C HIS A 177 -4.95 17.16 11.76
N CYS A 178 -6.16 17.54 12.18
CA CYS A 178 -7.01 16.65 12.96
C CYS A 178 -7.64 15.55 12.09
N GLY A 179 -7.33 14.28 12.34
CA GLY A 179 -7.85 13.12 11.60
C GLY A 179 -7.27 12.93 10.19
N SER A 180 -6.82 14.00 9.53
CA SER A 180 -6.12 13.99 8.25
C SER A 180 -5.19 15.20 8.10
N CYS A 181 -4.24 15.14 7.17
CA CYS A 181 -3.32 16.25 6.92
C CYS A 181 -4.04 17.50 6.41
N LEU A 182 -3.64 18.68 6.88
CA LEU A 182 -4.23 19.97 6.51
C LEU A 182 -5.72 20.06 6.83
N ASN A 183 -6.13 19.47 7.97
CA ASN A 183 -7.50 19.53 8.46
C ASN A 183 -7.56 20.33 9.77
N ASP A 184 -7.60 21.65 9.61
CA ASP A 184 -7.71 22.60 10.70
C ASP A 184 -9.07 22.50 11.38
N CYS A 185 -9.06 22.33 12.70
CA CYS A 185 -10.29 22.46 13.46
C CYS A 185 -10.79 23.92 13.43
N PRO A 186 -12.10 24.13 13.20
CA PRO A 186 -12.75 25.43 13.30
C PRO A 186 -12.45 26.15 14.60
N ARG A 187 -12.57 27.48 14.59
CA ARG A 187 -12.32 28.32 15.77
C ARG A 187 -13.13 27.83 16.98
N GLY A 188 -12.44 27.70 18.12
CA GLY A 188 -13.03 27.25 19.38
C GLY A 188 -13.12 25.74 19.55
N LEU A 189 -12.74 24.94 18.55
CA LEU A 189 -12.66 23.48 18.66
C LEU A 189 -11.22 23.00 18.89
N ILE A 190 -11.10 21.83 19.51
CA ILE A 190 -9.85 21.12 19.75
C ILE A 190 -9.85 19.80 18.98
N CYS A 191 -8.67 19.29 18.64
CA CYS A 191 -8.55 17.94 18.10
C CYS A 191 -8.51 16.92 19.24
N TYR A 192 -9.46 16.00 19.25
CA TYR A 192 -9.49 14.89 20.21
C TYR A 192 -9.80 13.58 19.48
N ARG A 193 -8.85 12.64 19.54
CA ARG A 193 -8.94 11.31 18.90
C ARG A 193 -9.24 11.41 17.39
N GLY A 194 -8.66 12.43 16.74
CA GLY A 194 -8.83 12.68 15.31
C GLY A 194 -10.15 13.32 14.92
N GLN A 195 -10.88 13.88 15.88
CA GLN A 195 -12.13 14.61 15.64
C GLN A 195 -12.08 16.01 16.27
N CYS A 196 -12.58 16.99 15.54
CA CYS A 196 -12.75 18.33 16.07
C CYS A 196 -13.96 18.36 17.01
N THR A 197 -13.71 18.58 18.30
CA THR A 197 -14.75 18.63 19.34
C THR A 197 -14.70 19.95 20.08
N ALA A 198 -15.81 20.34 20.68
CA ALA A 198 -15.80 21.41 21.67
C ALA A 198 -14.91 21.00 22.86
N PRO A 199 -14.11 21.92 23.43
CA PRO A 199 -13.36 21.65 24.64
C PRO A 199 -14.33 21.25 25.76
N ALA A 200 -13.95 20.25 26.55
CA ALA A 200 -14.81 19.65 27.58
C ALA A 200 -15.13 20.57 28.77
N THR A 201 -14.60 21.79 28.79
CA THR A 201 -14.90 22.79 29.80
C THR A 201 -15.42 24.07 29.15
N PRO A 202 -16.41 24.75 29.76
CA PRO A 202 -16.62 26.16 29.46
C PRO A 202 -15.33 26.87 29.88
N MET A 203 -14.56 27.34 28.90
CA MET A 203 -13.49 28.30 29.20
C MET A 203 -14.16 29.51 29.87
N PRO A 204 -13.70 29.97 31.04
CA PRO A 204 -14.14 31.25 31.56
C PRO A 204 -13.79 32.29 30.50
N VAL A 205 -14.79 32.93 29.93
CA VAL A 205 -14.58 34.09 29.08
C VAL A 205 -13.99 35.17 30.00
N PRO A 206 -12.78 35.69 29.76
CA PRO A 206 -12.34 36.89 30.46
C PRO A 206 -13.26 38.03 29.98
N LEU A 207 -14.11 38.49 30.90
CA LEU A 207 -14.93 39.70 30.76
C LEU A 207 -14.04 40.94 30.65
#